data_AF-A0A2E5EFV6-F1
#
_entry.id   AF-A0A2E5EFV6-F1
#
_cell.length_a   1.000
_cell.length_b   1.000
_cell.length_c   1.000
_cell.angle_alpha   90.00
_cell.angle_beta   90.00
_cell.angle_gamma   90.00
#
_symmetry.space_group_name_H-M   'P 1'
#
loop_
_entity.id
_entity.type
_entity.pdbx_description
1 polymer ?
#
loop_
_entity_poly.entity_id
_entity_poly.type
_entity_poly.pdbx_seq_one_letter_code
_entity_poly.pdbx_strand_id
1 'polypeptide(L)'
;MLAKQHGGGGMYARVVLEVEPGATDSGIVIENRVTGGAIPTEFISACHLGIAIATSKGVLGHPVIGVKATLLDGKAHSDDSNGMSFQIAAEAKAIG
;
A
#
# COMPACT_ATOMS: atom_id res chain seq x y z
N MET A 1 -38.12 -8.14 4.82
CA MET A 1 -36.82 -8.20 5.54
C MET A 1 -36.21 -9.56 5.17
N LEU A 2 -35.05 -9.72 4.54
CA LEU A 2 -33.81 -8.95 4.55
C LEU A 2 -33.26 -8.83 3.13
N ALA A 3 -32.93 -7.62 2.70
CA ALA A 3 -32.07 -7.43 1.54
C ALA A 3 -30.65 -7.84 1.97
N LYS A 4 -30.29 -9.11 1.75
CA LYS A 4 -28.87 -9.47 1.67
C LYS A 4 -28.39 -8.98 0.31
N GLN A 5 -28.17 -7.67 0.22
CA GLN A 5 -27.26 -7.12 -0.79
C GLN A 5 -25.94 -7.85 -0.54
N HIS A 6 -25.65 -8.87 -1.34
CA HIS A 6 -24.27 -9.23 -1.60
C HIS A 6 -23.72 -8.05 -2.42
N GLY A 7 -23.44 -6.94 -1.73
CA GLY A 7 -22.49 -5.95 -2.21
C GLY A 7 -21.23 -6.75 -2.49
N GLY A 8 -20.80 -6.73 -3.75
CA GLY A 8 -19.87 -7.73 -4.29
C GLY A 8 -18.64 -7.89 -3.41
N GLY A 9 -18.07 -9.10 -3.41
CA GLY A 9 -16.78 -9.38 -2.79
C GLY A 9 -15.76 -8.35 -3.28
N GLY A 10 -15.64 -7.29 -2.51
CA GLY A 10 -15.02 -6.05 -2.94
C GLY A 10 -13.66 -6.04 -2.31
N MET A 11 -12.60 -6.12 -3.11
CA MET A 11 -11.25 -5.93 -2.59
C MET A 11 -11.18 -4.58 -1.90
N TYR A 12 -11.19 -4.58 -0.56
CA TYR A 12 -11.08 -3.36 0.24
C TYR A 12 -9.71 -3.33 0.90
N ALA A 13 -8.95 -2.29 0.65
CA ALA A 13 -7.78 -1.95 1.44
C ALA A 13 -7.56 -0.45 1.34
N ARG A 14 -7.25 0.18 2.47
CA ARG A 14 -6.77 1.56 2.50
C ARG A 14 -5.35 1.55 3.02
N VAL A 15 -4.46 2.23 2.31
CA VAL A 15 -3.08 2.46 2.74
C VAL A 15 -2.81 3.95 2.70
N VAL A 16 -2.23 4.46 3.78
CA VAL A 16 -1.76 5.84 3.88
C VAL A 16 -0.24 5.80 3.81
N LEU A 17 0.29 6.32 2.71
CA LEU A 17 1.71 6.44 2.44
C LEU A 17 2.10 7.91 2.47
N GLU A 18 3.26 8.17 3.04
CA GLU A 18 3.97 9.43 2.89
C GLU A 18 5.21 9.18 2.04
N VAL A 19 5.34 9.93 0.96
CA VAL A 19 6.49 9.84 0.06
C VAL A 19 7.27 11.14 0.17
N GLU A 20 8.51 11.03 0.60
CA GLU A 20 9.43 12.15 0.74
C GLU A 20 10.68 11.92 -0.14
N PRO A 21 11.34 12.99 -0.62
CA PRO A 21 12.63 12.86 -1.28
C PRO A 21 13.63 12.19 -0.34
N GLY A 22 14.18 11.06 -0.79
CA GLY A 22 15.26 10.36 -0.11
C GLY A 22 16.61 11.01 -0.38
N ALA A 23 17.65 10.38 0.14
CA ALA A 23 19.01 10.81 -0.18
C ALA A 23 19.29 10.61 -1.69
N THR A 24 20.08 11.51 -2.26
CA THR A 24 20.55 11.37 -3.64
C THR A 24 21.31 10.05 -3.77
N ASP A 25 21.03 9.29 -4.83
CA ASP A 25 21.55 7.94 -5.07
C ASP A 25 21.16 6.86 -4.03
N SER A 26 20.25 7.16 -3.09
CA SER A 26 19.62 6.08 -2.34
C SER A 26 18.61 5.36 -3.22
N GLY A 27 18.54 4.03 -3.11
CA GLY A 27 17.42 3.27 -3.67
C GLY A 27 16.08 3.69 -3.04
N ILE A 28 15.05 2.87 -3.25
CA ILE A 28 13.81 3.07 -2.50
C ILE A 28 13.98 2.66 -1.04
N VAL A 29 13.66 3.56 -0.12
CA VAL A 29 13.59 3.26 1.31
C VAL A 29 12.13 3.09 1.69
N ILE A 30 11.75 1.93 2.20
CA ILE A 30 10.39 1.65 2.65
C ILE A 30 10.41 1.50 4.18
N GLU A 31 9.77 2.43 4.88
CA GLU A 31 9.60 2.38 6.34
C GLU A 31 8.16 2.04 6.73
N ASN A 32 8.01 1.30 7.83
CA ASN A 32 6.70 1.03 8.42
C ASN A 32 6.54 1.79 9.76
N ARG A 33 5.57 2.69 9.82
CA ARG A 33 5.15 3.41 11.04
C ARG A 33 3.69 3.14 11.42
N VAL A 34 3.06 2.11 10.84
CA VAL A 34 1.70 1.73 11.18
C VAL A 34 1.64 1.30 12.64
N THR A 35 0.72 1.90 13.40
CA THR A 35 0.48 1.58 14.81
C THR A 35 -0.98 1.19 15.03
N GLY A 36 -1.30 0.58 16.17
CA GLY A 36 -2.69 0.28 16.55
C GLY A 36 -3.37 -0.85 15.76
N GLY A 37 -2.64 -1.61 14.94
CA GLY A 37 -3.19 -2.74 14.18
C GLY A 37 -4.05 -2.34 12.97
N ALA A 38 -3.94 -1.09 12.52
CA ALA A 38 -4.70 -0.57 11.38
C ALA A 38 -4.45 -1.35 10.07
N ILE A 39 -3.23 -1.88 9.92
CA ILE A 39 -2.87 -2.91 8.95
C ILE A 39 -2.37 -4.13 9.73
N PRO A 40 -2.98 -5.32 9.53
CA PRO A 40 -2.44 -6.57 10.05
C PRO A 40 -1.00 -6.78 9.60
N THR A 41 -0.13 -7.21 10.51
CA THR A 41 1.31 -7.34 10.27
C THR A 41 1.62 -8.30 9.11
N GLU A 42 0.75 -9.29 8.88
CA GLU A 42 0.80 -10.22 7.75
C GLU A 42 0.64 -9.54 6.38
N PHE A 43 -0.03 -8.38 6.31
CA PHE A 43 -0.25 -7.65 5.05
C PHE A 43 0.77 -6.53 4.82
N ILE A 44 1.61 -6.21 5.81
CA ILE A 44 2.69 -5.22 5.66
C ILE A 44 3.66 -5.62 4.54
N SER A 45 3.98 -6.92 4.43
CA SER A 45 4.82 -7.46 3.36
C SER A 45 4.18 -7.24 1.97
N ALA A 46 2.86 -7.38 1.87
CA ALA A 46 2.11 -7.14 0.65
C ALA A 46 2.13 -5.65 0.26
N CYS A 47 2.00 -4.75 1.25
CA CYS A 47 2.16 -3.31 1.01
C CYS A 47 3.57 -2.96 0.50
N HIS A 48 4.61 -3.52 1.11
CA HIS A 48 6.00 -3.31 0.67
C HIS A 48 6.20 -3.77 -0.78
N LEU A 49 5.67 -4.93 -1.14
CA LEU A 49 5.71 -5.43 -2.52
C LEU A 49 4.97 -4.48 -3.47
N GLY A 50 3.79 -3.99 -3.09
CA GLY A 50 3.02 -3.03 -3.87
C GLY A 50 3.81 -1.75 -4.15
N ILE A 51 4.43 -1.15 -3.13
CA ILE A 51 5.28 0.04 -3.26
C ILE A 51 6.46 -0.24 -4.19
N ALA A 52 7.16 -1.36 -4.01
CA ALA A 52 8.32 -1.71 -4.83
C ALA A 52 7.95 -1.91 -6.31
N ILE A 53 6.82 -2.56 -6.60
CA ILE A 53 6.28 -2.72 -7.96
C ILE A 53 5.97 -1.35 -8.56
N ALA A 54 5.30 -0.50 -7.78
CA ALA A 54 4.91 0.83 -8.22
C ALA A 54 6.15 1.65 -8.60
N THR A 55 7.11 1.75 -7.71
CA THR A 55 8.34 2.51 -7.99
C THR A 55 9.19 1.87 -9.06
N SER A 56 9.15 0.55 -9.25
CA SER A 56 9.81 -0.11 -10.39
C SER A 56 9.15 0.20 -11.72
N LYS A 57 7.82 0.35 -11.78
CA LYS A 57 7.08 0.76 -12.98
C LYS A 57 7.29 2.24 -13.28
N GLY A 58 7.20 3.06 -12.23
CA GLY A 58 7.25 4.51 -12.29
C GLY A 58 6.12 5.15 -13.09
N VAL A 59 5.91 6.46 -12.89
CA VAL A 59 4.83 7.21 -13.55
C VAL A 59 5.05 7.35 -15.06
N LEU A 60 6.32 7.38 -15.48
CA LEU A 60 6.73 7.59 -16.89
C LEU A 60 7.45 6.38 -17.50
N GLY A 61 7.32 5.19 -16.90
CA GLY A 61 8.01 3.97 -17.35
C GLY A 61 9.49 3.89 -16.94
N HIS A 62 9.92 4.77 -16.03
CA HIS A 62 11.27 4.77 -15.45
C HIS A 62 11.21 4.52 -13.95
N PRO A 63 12.10 3.67 -13.40
CA PRO A 63 12.08 3.37 -11.98
C PRO A 63 12.35 4.64 -11.15
N VAL A 64 11.52 4.85 -10.13
CA VAL A 64 11.65 5.95 -9.17
C VAL A 64 12.69 5.55 -8.12
N ILE A 65 13.77 6.31 -8.04
CA ILE A 65 14.85 6.18 -7.07
C ILE A 65 15.02 7.48 -6.27
N GLY A 66 15.74 7.43 -5.16
CA GLY A 66 15.94 8.61 -4.31
C GLY A 66 14.65 9.05 -3.62
N VAL A 67 13.77 8.10 -3.28
CA VAL A 67 12.52 8.36 -2.55
C VAL A 67 12.45 7.47 -1.32
N LYS A 68 11.87 8.03 -0.27
CA LYS A 68 11.52 7.31 0.94
C LYS A 68 10.00 7.25 1.06
N ALA A 69 9.46 6.04 1.12
CA ALA A 69 8.04 5.76 1.31
C ALA A 69 7.82 5.24 2.73
N THR A 70 7.03 5.95 3.51
CA THR A 70 6.68 5.59 4.88
C THR A 70 5.20 5.17 4.94
N LEU A 71 4.92 3.94 5.37
CA LEU A 71 3.57 3.51 5.71
C LEU A 71 3.18 4.17 7.03
N LEU A 72 2.27 5.14 6.98
CA LEU A 72 1.80 5.84 8.17
C LEU A 72 0.62 5.12 8.82
N ASP A 73 -0.32 4.66 8.00
CA ASP A 73 -1.58 4.10 8.49
C ASP A 73 -2.26 3.25 7.41
N GLY A 74 -3.35 2.58 7.77
CA GLY A 74 -4.20 1.90 6.81
C GLY A 74 -5.55 1.51 7.39
N LYS A 75 -6.31 0.76 6.61
CA LYS A 75 -7.57 0.19 7.09
C LYS A 75 -7.84 -1.14 6.41
N ALA A 76 -7.95 -2.18 7.22
CA ALA A 76 -8.51 -3.47 6.83
C ALA A 76 -10.01 -3.54 7.15
N HIS A 77 -10.73 -4.31 6.36
CA HIS A 77 -12.08 -4.79 6.62
C HIS A 77 -12.00 -6.31 6.75
N SER A 78 -12.44 -6.87 7.87
CA SER A 78 -12.23 -8.28 8.21
C SER A 78 -12.82 -9.26 7.18
N ASP A 79 -13.90 -8.87 6.51
CA ASP A 79 -14.62 -9.76 5.57
C ASP A 79 -14.17 -9.61 4.11
N ASP A 80 -13.46 -8.52 3.79
CA ASP A 80 -13.23 -8.08 2.40
C ASP A 80 -11.76 -7.76 2.09
N SER A 81 -10.92 -7.60 3.12
CA SER A 81 -9.48 -7.31 2.95
C SER A 81 -8.65 -8.59 2.89
N ASN A 82 -7.73 -8.62 1.95
CA ASN A 82 -6.70 -9.65 1.82
C ASN A 82 -5.36 -9.02 1.42
N GLY A 83 -4.28 -9.79 1.48
CA GLY A 83 -2.94 -9.32 1.13
C GLY A 83 -2.86 -8.71 -0.28
N MET A 84 -3.56 -9.29 -1.27
CA MET A 84 -3.57 -8.76 -2.64
C MET A 84 -4.25 -7.38 -2.71
N SER A 85 -5.29 -7.15 -1.91
CA SER A 85 -5.96 -5.85 -1.81
C SER A 85 -5.00 -4.79 -1.29
N PHE A 86 -4.21 -5.12 -0.26
CA PHE A 86 -3.20 -4.24 0.31
C PHE A 86 -2.04 -3.95 -0.66
N GLN A 87 -1.59 -4.96 -1.40
CA GLN A 87 -0.59 -4.78 -2.44
C GLN A 87 -1.06 -3.80 -3.52
N ILE A 88 -2.26 -4.00 -4.06
CA ILE A 88 -2.83 -3.14 -5.11
C ILE A 88 -3.05 -1.72 -4.58
N ALA A 89 -3.57 -1.58 -3.36
CA ALA A 89 -3.81 -0.27 -2.75
C ALA A 89 -2.50 0.50 -2.51
N ALA A 90 -1.45 -0.19 -2.05
CA ALA A 90 -0.13 0.42 -1.88
C ALA A 90 0.51 0.77 -3.23
N GLU A 91 0.37 -0.10 -4.24
CA GLU A 91 0.87 0.15 -5.60
C GLU A 91 0.24 1.40 -6.20
N ALA A 92 -1.09 1.52 -6.13
CA ALA A 92 -1.82 2.67 -6.65
C ALA A 92 -1.48 3.97 -5.91
N LYS A 93 -1.09 3.91 -4.63
CA LYS A 93 -0.84 5.09 -3.79
C LYS A 93 0.61 5.57 -3.79
N ALA A 94 1.57 4.70 -4.12
CA ALA A 94 3.00 5.02 -4.05
C ALA A 94 3.51 5.96 -5.16
N ILE A 95 2.83 6.00 -6.32
CA ILE A 95 3.19 6.82 -7.49
C ILE A 95 1.96 7.51 -8.13
N GLY A 96 0.81 7.48 -7.46
CA GLY A 96 -0.45 8.08 -7.92
C GLY A 96 -0.76 9.43 -7.30
#